data_AF-A0A9P7NRL5-F1
#
_entry.id   AF-A0A9P7NRL5-F1
#
_cell.length_a   1.000
_cell.length_b   1.000
_cell.length_c   1.000
_cell.angle_alpha   90.00
_cell.angle_beta   90.00
_cell.angle_gamma   90.00
#
_symmetry.space_group_name_H-M   'P 1'
#
loop_
_entity.id
_entity.type
_entity.pdbx_description
1 polymer ?
#
loop_
_entity_poly.entity_id
_entity_poly.type
_entity_poly.pdbx_seq_one_letter_code
_entity_poly.pdbx_strand_id
1 'polypeptide(L)'
;MRVSIASTVVALAGAAQAAASTWTFSDASVSVGKASDKVTETFTDANRVKKALALGHQDTLKVLLTTKEGSAAKRPHQAFLVVKEAVSGLEAPFPLTVKESGKAMVQISQKDLPIQLLSSTSPLEASLILGSTGSTKGSVTTVFDIEIKTDPSHAAPSSVAPLRYGKLDEIHHIFRADPQNPPKLVSLVFALAVLATVPALFIGWIALGGNLCHAKKAMSNAPLSHALFFGSVVAIEGVFFLYYSAWNLFQTLPVMGVVGAIAVFSGTKALGEVQGRRLAGER
;
A
#
# COMPACT_ATOMS: atom_id res chain seq x y z
N MET A 1 5.87 87.39 48.24
CA MET A 1 6.51 86.77 47.05
C MET A 1 5.49 85.82 46.45
N ARG A 2 5.18 85.98 45.15
CA ARG A 2 4.22 85.19 44.35
C ARG A 2 4.70 83.72 44.29
N VAL A 3 3.87 82.69 44.14
CA VAL A 3 3.28 82.19 42.87
C VAL A 3 2.21 81.11 43.17
N SER A 4 1.20 81.06 42.30
CA SER A 4 0.03 80.16 42.22
C SER A 4 0.34 78.88 41.43
N ILE A 5 -0.39 77.77 41.66
CA ILE A 5 -0.86 76.84 40.60
C ILE A 5 -2.12 76.12 41.11
N ALA A 6 -3.22 76.37 40.40
CA ALA A 6 -4.46 75.61 40.43
C ALA A 6 -4.34 74.40 39.51
N SER A 7 -4.89 73.25 39.91
CA SER A 7 -5.31 72.11 39.08
C SER A 7 -5.95 71.10 40.02
N THR A 8 -7.26 70.92 40.05
CA THR A 8 -7.98 69.93 39.22
C THR A 8 -9.41 69.80 39.75
N VAL A 9 -10.28 69.18 38.96
CA VAL A 9 -11.65 68.70 39.26
C VAL A 9 -12.75 69.66 38.82
N VAL A 10 -13.28 69.46 37.60
CA VAL A 10 -14.72 69.28 37.29
C VAL A 10 -14.84 68.73 35.86
N ALA A 11 -15.56 67.62 35.69
CA ALA A 11 -16.49 67.29 34.58
C ALA A 11 -16.80 65.77 34.66
N LEU A 12 -17.77 65.33 35.44
CA LEU A 12 -19.20 65.19 35.08
C LEU A 12 -19.50 64.55 33.71
N ALA A 13 -20.02 63.31 33.82
CA ALA A 13 -21.22 62.78 33.17
C ALA A 13 -21.44 63.00 31.67
N GLY A 14 -21.44 61.88 30.93
CA GLY A 14 -21.98 61.81 29.58
C GLY A 14 -21.66 60.51 28.84
N ALA A 15 -22.10 59.35 29.35
CA ALA A 15 -22.05 58.10 28.58
C ALA A 15 -23.47 57.67 28.22
N ALA A 16 -24.05 58.31 27.21
CA ALA A 16 -25.08 57.68 26.41
C ALA A 16 -24.41 56.51 25.67
N GLN A 17 -24.87 55.29 25.92
CA GLN A 17 -24.39 54.11 25.23
C GLN A 17 -24.67 54.24 23.73
N ALA A 18 -23.65 54.62 22.95
CA ALA A 18 -23.62 54.32 21.54
C ALA A 18 -23.45 52.80 21.42
N ALA A 19 -24.56 52.07 21.26
CA ALA A 19 -24.51 50.70 20.83
C ALA A 19 -23.65 50.65 19.56
N ALA A 20 -22.51 49.96 19.62
CA ALA A 20 -21.61 49.85 18.48
C ALA A 20 -22.41 49.30 17.29
N SER A 21 -22.58 50.12 16.25
CA SER A 21 -23.30 49.72 15.04
C SER A 21 -22.59 48.51 14.45
N THR A 22 -23.32 47.40 14.36
CA THR A 22 -22.85 46.14 13.78
C THR A 22 -23.70 45.85 12.55
N TRP A 23 -23.08 45.31 11.51
CA TRP A 23 -23.82 44.83 10.34
C TRP A 23 -24.70 43.65 10.75
N THR A 24 -25.98 43.71 10.44
CA THR A 24 -26.95 42.65 10.75
C THR A 24 -27.85 42.41 9.55
N PHE A 25 -28.79 41.48 9.68
CA PHE A 25 -29.78 41.20 8.65
C PHE A 25 -31.17 40.96 9.26
N SER A 26 -32.22 41.22 8.49
CA SER A 26 -33.60 40.86 8.82
C SER A 26 -34.28 40.16 7.67
N ASP A 27 -35.44 39.57 7.95
CA ASP A 27 -36.30 38.90 6.95
C ASP A 27 -35.54 37.80 6.19
N ALA A 28 -34.67 37.08 6.91
CA ALA A 28 -33.84 36.04 6.37
C ALA A 28 -34.61 34.74 6.22
N SER A 29 -34.55 34.17 5.01
CA SER A 29 -35.14 32.89 4.66
C SER A 29 -34.19 32.08 3.80
N VAL A 30 -34.16 30.78 4.03
CA VAL A 30 -33.47 29.79 3.21
C VAL A 30 -34.51 28.85 2.65
N SER A 31 -34.46 28.63 1.34
CA SER A 31 -35.35 27.72 0.62
C SER A 31 -34.53 26.67 -0.11
N VAL A 32 -34.88 25.40 0.07
CA VAL A 32 -34.19 24.25 -0.56
C VAL A 32 -35.22 23.35 -1.23
N GLY A 33 -34.98 23.02 -2.49
CA GLY A 33 -35.81 22.08 -3.26
C GLY A 33 -36.04 22.49 -4.71
N LYS A 34 -36.82 21.70 -5.44
CA LYS A 34 -37.27 21.99 -6.81
C LYS A 34 -38.41 23.00 -6.80
N ALA A 35 -38.72 23.61 -7.94
CA ALA A 35 -39.76 24.64 -8.06
C ALA A 35 -41.12 24.25 -7.44
N SER A 36 -41.46 22.94 -7.43
CA SER A 36 -42.73 22.37 -6.96
C SER A 36 -42.72 21.84 -5.52
N ASP A 37 -41.56 21.63 -4.89
CA ASP A 37 -41.45 21.02 -3.54
C ASP A 37 -40.29 21.69 -2.78
N LYS A 38 -40.58 22.83 -2.12
CA LYS A 38 -39.60 23.68 -1.45
C LYS A 38 -39.78 23.65 0.06
N VAL A 39 -38.70 23.31 0.76
CA VAL A 39 -38.61 23.50 2.21
C VAL A 39 -38.08 24.91 2.45
N THR A 40 -38.86 25.76 3.12
CA THR A 40 -38.45 27.14 3.45
C THR A 40 -38.37 27.29 4.97
N GLU A 41 -37.23 27.73 5.46
CA GLU A 41 -36.96 27.99 6.88
C GLU A 41 -36.52 29.45 7.04
N THR A 42 -36.97 30.09 8.11
CA THR A 42 -36.58 31.48 8.45
C THR A 42 -35.54 31.47 9.56
N PHE A 43 -34.57 32.38 9.48
CA PHE A 43 -33.53 32.51 10.49
C PHE A 43 -33.23 33.97 10.80
N THR A 44 -32.65 34.22 11.97
CA THR A 44 -32.25 35.56 12.42
C THR A 44 -30.84 35.51 13.00
N ASP A 45 -30.28 36.67 13.32
CA ASP A 45 -28.92 36.78 13.86
C ASP A 45 -28.72 36.01 15.19
N ALA A 46 -29.78 35.82 15.98
CA ALA A 46 -29.74 35.08 17.24
C ALA A 46 -30.20 33.61 17.13
N ASN A 47 -30.98 33.28 16.09
CA ASN A 47 -31.62 31.96 15.96
C ASN A 47 -31.18 31.26 14.67
N ARG A 48 -30.32 30.26 14.83
CA ARG A 48 -29.91 29.32 13.78
C ARG A 48 -31.03 28.34 13.45
N VAL A 49 -31.16 27.95 12.18
CA VAL A 49 -32.03 26.83 11.78
C VAL A 49 -31.49 25.54 12.41
N LYS A 50 -32.30 24.88 13.26
CA LYS A 50 -31.87 23.67 13.99
C LYS A 50 -31.89 22.39 13.13
N LYS A 51 -32.63 22.39 12.03
CA LYS A 51 -32.75 21.26 11.12
C LYS A 51 -31.75 21.42 9.98
N ALA A 52 -30.91 20.41 9.75
CA ALA A 52 -30.04 20.37 8.59
C ALA A 52 -30.88 20.31 7.30
N LEU A 53 -30.52 21.14 6.34
CA LEU A 53 -31.21 21.23 5.06
C LEU A 53 -30.58 20.28 4.06
N ALA A 54 -31.34 19.30 3.60
CA ALA A 54 -30.87 18.33 2.62
C ALA A 54 -30.83 18.95 1.22
N LEU A 55 -29.64 19.06 0.62
CA LEU A 55 -29.43 19.51 -0.74
C LEU A 55 -29.22 18.30 -1.65
N GLY A 56 -30.23 17.94 -2.45
CA GLY A 56 -30.14 16.90 -3.46
C GLY A 56 -29.53 17.38 -4.78
N HIS A 57 -29.28 16.43 -5.70
CA HIS A 57 -28.56 16.69 -6.94
C HIS A 57 -29.19 17.74 -7.86
N GLN A 58 -30.51 17.76 -7.93
CA GLN A 58 -31.29 18.69 -8.78
C GLN A 58 -31.93 19.82 -7.97
N ASP A 59 -31.63 19.89 -6.67
CA ASP A 59 -32.19 20.90 -5.79
C ASP A 59 -31.36 22.18 -5.86
N THR A 60 -32.02 23.29 -5.56
CA THR A 60 -31.35 24.59 -5.47
C THR A 60 -31.59 25.19 -4.11
N LEU A 61 -30.51 25.61 -3.45
CA LEU A 61 -30.54 26.35 -2.20
C LEU A 61 -30.55 27.85 -2.52
N LYS A 62 -31.60 28.54 -2.08
CA LYS A 62 -31.80 29.96 -2.32
C LYS A 62 -32.00 30.68 -0.99
N VAL A 63 -31.10 31.62 -0.69
CA VAL A 63 -31.13 32.45 0.52
C VAL A 63 -31.53 33.87 0.15
N LEU A 64 -32.51 34.41 0.88
CA LEU A 64 -33.00 35.78 0.76
C LEU A 64 -32.92 36.43 2.12
N LEU A 65 -32.38 37.65 2.17
CA LEU A 65 -32.29 38.43 3.40
C LEU A 65 -32.23 39.92 3.09
N THR A 66 -32.45 40.77 4.09
CA THR A 66 -32.26 42.22 3.98
C THR A 66 -31.13 42.65 4.90
N THR A 67 -30.03 43.15 4.34
CA THR A 67 -28.86 43.63 5.08
C THR A 67 -29.12 44.98 5.72
N LYS A 68 -28.65 45.15 6.96
CA LYS A 68 -28.85 46.35 7.77
C LYS A 68 -27.53 46.84 8.38
N GLU A 69 -27.35 48.15 8.37
CA GLU A 69 -26.34 48.85 9.15
C GLU A 69 -27.06 49.47 10.36
N GLY A 70 -26.97 48.83 11.53
CA GLY A 70 -27.84 49.18 12.66
C GLY A 70 -29.31 48.90 12.36
N SER A 71 -30.16 49.93 12.34
CA SER A 71 -31.60 49.82 12.02
C SER A 71 -31.95 50.07 10.56
N ALA A 72 -31.05 50.66 9.77
CA ALA A 72 -31.31 51.07 8.39
C ALA A 72 -30.88 50.00 7.39
N ALA A 73 -31.75 49.69 6.41
CA ALA A 73 -31.41 48.80 5.31
C ALA A 73 -30.39 49.47 4.38
N LYS A 74 -29.24 48.82 4.17
CA LYS A 74 -28.14 49.37 3.36
C LYS A 74 -27.37 48.25 2.68
N ARG A 75 -26.78 48.55 1.52
CA ARG A 75 -25.91 47.64 0.78
C ARG A 75 -24.50 47.63 1.41
N PRO A 76 -24.03 46.50 1.97
CA PRO A 76 -22.65 46.34 2.42
C PRO A 76 -21.69 46.22 1.23
N HIS A 77 -20.41 46.51 1.47
CA HIS A 77 -19.34 46.31 0.48
C HIS A 77 -18.98 44.83 0.29
N GLN A 78 -19.08 44.04 1.37
CA GLN A 78 -18.80 42.62 1.43
C GLN A 78 -20.03 41.87 1.94
N ALA A 79 -20.52 40.93 1.14
CA ALA A 79 -21.61 40.04 1.52
C ALA A 79 -21.36 38.65 0.90
N PHE A 80 -20.99 37.68 1.73
CA PHE A 80 -20.73 36.30 1.31
C PHE A 80 -21.50 35.31 2.18
N LEU A 81 -22.01 34.27 1.56
CA LEU A 81 -22.42 33.05 2.22
C LEU A 81 -21.26 32.05 2.09
N VAL A 82 -20.57 31.77 3.18
CA VAL A 82 -19.46 30.82 3.20
C VAL A 82 -19.98 29.48 3.68
N VAL A 83 -19.75 28.44 2.88
CA VAL A 83 -20.06 27.06 3.23
C VAL A 83 -18.77 26.39 3.68
N LYS A 84 -18.76 25.84 4.89
CA LYS A 84 -17.58 25.28 5.55
C LYS A 84 -17.80 23.82 5.92
N GLU A 85 -16.78 22.99 5.71
CA GLU A 85 -16.71 21.65 6.31
C GLU A 85 -15.95 21.72 7.64
N ALA A 86 -16.59 21.30 8.74
CA ALA A 86 -16.03 21.43 10.09
C ALA A 86 -14.76 20.59 10.32
N VAL A 87 -14.65 19.43 9.68
CA VAL A 87 -13.55 18.47 9.91
C VAL A 87 -12.30 18.83 9.11
N SER A 88 -12.45 19.09 7.81
CA SER A 88 -11.33 19.43 6.93
C SER A 88 -10.92 20.91 7.02
N GLY A 89 -11.83 21.77 7.49
CA GLY A 89 -11.67 23.21 7.49
C GLY A 89 -11.76 23.85 6.10
N LEU A 90 -12.18 23.09 5.08
CA LEU A 90 -12.38 23.61 3.73
C LEU A 90 -13.59 24.53 3.67
N GLU A 91 -13.45 25.65 2.95
CA GLU A 91 -14.47 26.69 2.85
C GLU A 91 -14.67 27.10 1.39
N ALA A 92 -15.92 27.36 1.01
CA ALA A 92 -16.29 27.90 -0.31
C ALA A 92 -17.15 29.16 -0.14
N PRO A 93 -16.68 30.34 -0.60
CA PRO A 93 -17.44 31.58 -0.52
C PRO A 93 -18.38 31.76 -1.71
N PHE A 94 -19.64 32.11 -1.44
CA PHE A 94 -20.66 32.45 -2.43
C PHE A 94 -21.11 33.90 -2.28
N PRO A 95 -20.83 34.79 -3.24
CA PRO A 95 -21.20 36.21 -3.14
C PRO A 95 -22.73 36.40 -3.20
N LEU A 96 -23.26 37.26 -2.33
CA LEU A 96 -24.67 37.66 -2.40
C LEU A 96 -24.88 38.79 -3.42
N THR A 97 -25.93 38.68 -4.22
CA THR A 97 -26.41 39.78 -5.07
C THR A 97 -27.26 40.72 -4.22
N VAL A 98 -26.70 41.86 -3.82
CA VAL A 98 -27.39 42.85 -2.97
C VAL A 98 -27.89 44.04 -3.79
N LYS A 99 -29.16 44.43 -3.66
CA LYS A 99 -29.70 45.65 -4.28
C LYS A 99 -29.43 46.87 -3.38
N GLU A 100 -29.57 48.08 -3.92
CA GLU A 100 -29.43 49.32 -3.12
C GLU A 100 -30.38 49.36 -1.91
N SER A 101 -31.56 48.76 -2.04
CA SER A 101 -32.53 48.56 -0.94
C SER A 101 -32.08 47.66 0.22
N GLY A 102 -30.86 47.10 0.18
CA GLY A 102 -30.36 46.13 1.16
C GLY A 102 -30.87 44.69 0.97
N LYS A 103 -31.83 44.46 0.05
CA LYS A 103 -32.28 43.10 -0.29
C LYS A 103 -31.16 42.32 -0.97
N ALA A 104 -30.80 41.19 -0.39
CA ALA A 104 -29.72 40.30 -0.84
C ALA A 104 -30.27 38.93 -1.21
N MET A 105 -29.68 38.33 -2.25
CA MET A 105 -30.04 37.00 -2.72
C MET A 105 -28.79 36.22 -3.15
N VAL A 106 -28.72 34.94 -2.78
CA VAL A 106 -27.75 33.99 -3.32
C VAL A 106 -28.46 32.68 -3.65
N GLN A 107 -28.05 32.07 -4.76
CA GLN A 107 -28.59 30.81 -5.25
C GLN A 107 -27.42 29.87 -5.51
N ILE A 108 -27.43 28.71 -4.86
CA ILE A 108 -26.38 27.70 -4.90
C ILE A 108 -27.03 26.38 -5.30
N SER A 109 -26.45 25.70 -6.28
CA SER A 109 -26.81 24.33 -6.64
C SER A 109 -25.60 23.41 -6.44
N GLN A 110 -25.82 22.09 -6.46
CA GLN A 110 -24.75 21.13 -6.20
C GLN A 110 -23.57 21.27 -7.18
N LYS A 111 -23.85 21.64 -8.44
CA LYS A 111 -22.85 21.91 -9.48
C LYS A 111 -21.96 23.15 -9.22
N ASP A 112 -22.40 24.05 -8.35
CA ASP A 112 -21.64 25.26 -7.99
C ASP A 112 -20.71 25.01 -6.80
N LEU A 113 -20.87 23.88 -6.08
CA LEU A 113 -20.03 23.50 -4.96
C LEU A 113 -18.72 22.85 -5.45
N PRO A 114 -17.58 23.18 -4.84
CA PRO A 114 -16.33 22.45 -5.09
C PRO A 114 -16.46 20.96 -4.80
N ILE A 115 -15.79 20.15 -5.63
CA ILE A 115 -15.81 18.68 -5.58
C ILE A 115 -15.45 18.16 -4.18
N GLN A 116 -14.55 18.85 -3.48
CA GLN A 116 -14.11 18.48 -2.13
C GLN A 116 -15.26 18.57 -1.11
N LEU A 117 -16.06 19.66 -1.16
CA LEU A 117 -17.22 19.82 -0.29
C LEU A 117 -18.35 18.85 -0.68
N LEU A 118 -18.46 18.51 -1.97
CA LEU A 118 -19.42 17.50 -2.45
C LEU A 118 -19.13 16.09 -1.96
N SER A 119 -17.87 15.75 -1.70
CA SER A 119 -17.47 14.46 -1.15
C SER A 119 -17.57 14.37 0.38
N SER A 120 -17.90 15.48 1.07
CA SER A 120 -18.04 15.48 2.52
C SER A 120 -19.20 14.60 2.96
N THR A 121 -18.93 13.67 3.88
CA THR A 121 -19.96 12.90 4.58
C THR A 121 -20.52 13.63 5.80
N SER A 122 -19.90 14.75 6.18
CA SER A 122 -20.33 15.59 7.30
C SER A 122 -21.21 16.76 6.81
N PRO A 123 -22.19 17.22 7.63
CA PRO A 123 -22.99 18.39 7.28
C PRO A 123 -22.10 19.63 7.18
N LEU A 124 -22.36 20.45 6.17
CA LEU A 124 -21.62 21.69 5.91
C LEU A 124 -22.28 22.86 6.64
N GLU A 125 -21.48 23.65 7.33
CA GLU A 125 -21.93 24.83 8.06
C GLU A 125 -22.02 26.04 7.11
N ALA A 126 -23.19 26.67 7.02
CA ALA A 126 -23.35 27.90 6.27
C ALA A 126 -23.24 29.11 7.20
N SER A 127 -22.29 30.00 6.92
CA SER A 127 -22.05 31.23 7.67
C SER A 127 -22.19 32.46 6.76
N LEU A 128 -22.92 33.46 7.25
CA LEU A 128 -23.10 34.73 6.56
C LEU A 128 -22.04 35.73 7.03
N ILE A 129 -21.29 36.29 6.09
CA ILE A 129 -20.28 37.31 6.33
C ILE A 129 -20.74 38.62 5.72
N LEU A 130 -20.99 39.62 6.57
CA LEU A 130 -21.39 40.97 6.18
C LEU A 130 -20.36 41.99 6.66
N GLY A 131 -19.95 42.91 5.80
CA GLY A 131 -19.02 43.97 6.16
C GLY A 131 -18.97 45.10 5.15
N SER A 132 -18.53 46.28 5.60
CA SER A 132 -18.26 47.41 4.72
C SER A 132 -17.05 48.18 5.21
N THR A 133 -16.40 48.92 4.33
CA THR A 133 -15.39 49.90 4.71
C THR A 133 -16.07 51.03 5.50
N GLY A 134 -15.76 51.18 6.79
CA GLY A 134 -16.41 52.14 7.68
C GLY A 134 -16.18 51.85 9.16
N SER A 135 -16.85 52.63 10.03
CA SER A 135 -16.73 52.50 11.51
C SER A 135 -17.63 51.41 12.11
N THR A 136 -18.53 50.82 11.32
CA THR A 136 -19.47 49.76 11.72
C THR A 136 -18.74 48.40 11.72
N LYS A 137 -18.89 47.61 12.78
CA LYS A 137 -18.26 46.28 12.88
C LYS A 137 -18.92 45.30 11.90
N GLY A 138 -18.10 44.50 11.22
CA GLY A 138 -18.58 43.37 10.41
C GLY A 138 -19.19 42.26 11.26
N SER A 139 -20.01 41.42 10.65
CA SER A 139 -20.66 40.29 11.29
C SER A 139 -20.34 38.99 10.57
N VAL A 140 -20.10 37.93 11.36
CA VAL A 140 -19.93 36.56 10.91
C VAL A 140 -20.89 35.71 11.74
N THR A 141 -22.00 35.30 11.14
CA THR A 141 -23.06 34.57 11.84
C THR A 141 -23.29 33.23 11.15
N THR A 142 -23.20 32.13 11.91
CA THR A 142 -23.54 30.80 11.40
C THR A 142 -25.05 30.59 11.43
N VAL A 143 -25.65 30.32 10.27
CA VAL A 143 -27.11 30.49 10.06
C VAL A 143 -27.88 29.18 9.88
N PHE A 144 -27.29 28.17 9.23
CA PHE A 144 -27.91 26.86 9.03
C PHE A 144 -26.86 25.80 8.65
N ASP A 145 -27.25 24.53 8.63
CA ASP A 145 -26.43 23.41 8.16
C ASP A 145 -27.00 22.84 6.86
N ILE A 146 -26.12 22.40 5.97
CA ILE A 146 -26.44 21.80 4.68
C ILE A 146 -25.96 20.35 4.68
N GLU A 147 -26.87 19.41 4.50
CA GLU A 147 -26.54 18.00 4.31
C GLU A 147 -26.57 17.68 2.82
N ILE A 148 -25.44 17.27 2.24
CA ILE A 148 -25.37 16.95 0.81
C ILE A 148 -25.86 15.52 0.60
N LYS A 149 -26.94 15.38 -0.19
CA LYS A 149 -27.42 14.07 -0.62
C LYS A 149 -26.90 13.78 -2.02
N THR A 150 -25.89 12.92 -2.09
CA THR A 150 -25.39 12.38 -3.35
C THR A 150 -26.33 11.29 -3.86
N ASP A 151 -26.57 11.30 -5.17
CA ASP A 151 -27.41 10.30 -5.83
C ASP A 151 -26.60 9.01 -6.07
N PRO A 152 -27.03 7.84 -5.54
CA PRO A 152 -26.32 6.58 -5.73
C PRO A 152 -26.27 6.12 -7.20
N SER A 153 -27.10 6.67 -8.11
CA SER A 153 -27.05 6.32 -9.53
C SER A 153 -25.98 7.09 -10.31
N HIS A 154 -25.36 8.11 -9.71
CA HIS A 154 -24.32 8.94 -10.32
C HIS A 154 -22.97 8.62 -9.70
N ALA A 155 -21.92 8.54 -10.52
CA ALA A 155 -20.58 8.25 -10.05
C ALA A 155 -20.15 9.27 -8.98
N ALA A 156 -19.64 8.77 -7.86
CA ALA A 156 -19.18 9.62 -6.77
C ALA A 156 -18.13 10.61 -7.30
N PRO A 157 -18.16 11.89 -6.87
CA PRO A 157 -17.18 12.88 -7.28
C PRO A 157 -15.76 12.40 -6.91
N SER A 158 -15.00 11.93 -7.90
CA SER A 158 -13.61 11.50 -7.69
C SER A 158 -12.71 12.73 -7.71
N SER A 159 -12.25 13.18 -6.55
CA SER A 159 -11.16 14.15 -6.48
C SER A 159 -9.83 13.42 -6.54
N VAL A 160 -8.94 13.85 -7.44
CA VAL A 160 -7.53 13.46 -7.36
C VAL A 160 -6.98 14.23 -6.16
N ALA A 161 -6.63 13.51 -5.09
CA ALA A 161 -6.00 14.12 -3.93
C ALA A 161 -4.74 14.89 -4.41
N PRO A 162 -4.56 16.15 -3.98
CA PRO A 162 -3.39 16.91 -4.38
C PRO A 162 -2.12 16.19 -3.93
N LEU A 163 -1.06 16.30 -4.73
CA LEU A 163 0.25 15.74 -4.39
C LEU A 163 0.68 16.28 -3.03
N ARG A 164 0.66 15.41 -2.01
CA ARG A 164 1.07 15.75 -0.65
C ARG A 164 2.48 15.24 -0.43
N TYR A 165 3.43 16.15 -0.30
CA TYR A 165 4.80 15.80 0.05
C TYR A 165 4.81 15.30 1.51
N GLY A 166 5.09 14.01 1.69
CA GLY A 166 5.11 13.32 2.97
C GLY A 166 5.96 12.06 2.90
N LYS A 167 6.12 11.39 4.04
CA LYS A 167 6.77 10.09 4.10
C LYS A 167 5.92 9.09 3.30
N LEU A 168 6.53 8.45 2.30
CA LEU A 168 5.91 7.34 1.56
C LEU A 168 6.00 6.05 2.36
N ASP A 169 5.13 5.11 2.03
CA ASP A 169 5.14 3.78 2.62
C ASP A 169 6.45 3.03 2.28
N GLU A 170 6.91 2.21 3.22
CA GLU A 170 8.11 1.40 3.06
C GLU A 170 7.85 0.24 2.08
N ILE A 171 8.81 -0.01 1.19
CA ILE A 171 8.71 -1.08 0.19
C ILE A 171 9.57 -2.26 0.65
N HIS A 172 8.94 -3.42 0.87
CA HIS A 172 9.63 -4.67 1.19
C HIS A 172 9.76 -5.55 -0.06
N HIS A 173 10.97 -6.08 -0.30
CA HIS A 173 11.21 -7.06 -1.34
C HIS A 173 10.64 -8.43 -0.92
N ILE A 174 9.80 -9.02 -1.77
CA ILE A 174 9.23 -10.36 -1.55
C ILE A 174 10.12 -11.40 -2.23
N PHE A 175 10.81 -12.20 -1.44
CA PHE A 175 11.61 -13.32 -1.93
C PHE A 175 10.73 -14.45 -2.48
N ARG A 176 11.28 -15.22 -3.41
CA ARG A 176 10.63 -16.46 -3.87
C ARG A 176 10.56 -17.46 -2.72
N ALA A 177 9.46 -18.21 -2.68
CA ALA A 177 9.33 -19.31 -1.74
C ALA A 177 10.34 -20.42 -2.07
N ASP A 178 10.84 -21.08 -1.03
CA ASP A 178 11.77 -22.20 -1.18
C ASP A 178 11.07 -23.40 -1.86
N PRO A 179 11.81 -24.18 -2.68
CA PRO A 179 11.27 -25.40 -3.27
C PRO A 179 10.93 -26.44 -2.20
N GLN A 180 9.81 -27.15 -2.37
CA GLN A 180 9.38 -28.20 -1.46
C GLN A 180 10.06 -29.54 -1.79
N ASN A 181 10.60 -30.20 -0.77
CA ASN A 181 11.20 -31.53 -0.87
C ASN A 181 10.18 -32.64 -0.55
N PRO A 182 10.33 -33.85 -1.12
CA PRO A 182 9.44 -34.97 -0.84
C PRO A 182 9.60 -35.50 0.61
N PRO A 183 8.62 -36.27 1.12
CA PRO A 183 8.71 -36.88 2.43
C PRO A 183 9.90 -37.86 2.54
N LYS A 184 10.70 -37.72 3.60
CA LYS A 184 11.92 -38.52 3.83
C LYS A 184 11.68 -40.04 3.80
N LEU A 185 10.51 -40.48 4.28
CA LEU A 185 10.15 -41.90 4.30
C LEU A 185 10.06 -42.47 2.87
N VAL A 186 9.47 -41.73 1.94
CA VAL A 186 9.35 -42.16 0.55
C VAL A 186 10.73 -42.29 -0.08
N SER A 187 11.59 -41.27 0.08
CA SER A 187 12.97 -41.31 -0.41
C SER A 187 13.76 -42.48 0.17
N LEU A 188 13.59 -42.79 1.46
CA LEU A 188 14.28 -43.90 2.13
C LEU A 188 13.86 -45.26 1.58
N VAL A 189 12.55 -45.48 1.38
CA VAL A 189 12.03 -46.75 0.84
C VAL A 189 12.61 -47.03 -0.54
N PHE A 190 12.62 -46.03 -1.43
CA PHE A 190 13.20 -46.19 -2.76
C PHE A 190 14.73 -46.37 -2.73
N ALA A 191 15.44 -45.67 -1.85
CA ALA A 191 16.88 -45.88 -1.68
C ALA A 191 17.20 -47.31 -1.22
N LEU A 192 16.43 -47.85 -0.28
CA LEU A 192 16.58 -49.25 0.17
C LEU A 192 16.19 -50.24 -0.92
N ALA A 193 15.16 -49.96 -1.73
CA ALA A 193 14.79 -50.79 -2.86
C ALA A 193 15.91 -50.90 -3.90
N VAL A 194 16.59 -49.78 -4.21
CA VAL A 194 17.77 -49.76 -5.09
C VAL A 194 18.94 -50.52 -4.44
N LEU A 195 19.21 -50.32 -3.15
CA LEU A 195 20.27 -51.07 -2.46
C LEU A 195 19.99 -52.58 -2.44
N ALA A 196 18.72 -52.99 -2.35
CA ALA A 196 18.31 -54.39 -2.36
C ALA A 196 18.56 -55.10 -3.70
N THR A 197 18.75 -54.38 -4.81
CA THR A 197 19.07 -55.02 -6.10
C THR A 197 20.48 -55.62 -6.11
N VAL A 198 21.39 -55.09 -5.29
CA VAL A 198 22.78 -55.58 -5.18
C VAL A 198 22.84 -57.01 -4.59
N PRO A 199 22.28 -57.32 -3.40
CA PRO A 199 22.25 -58.70 -2.90
C PRO A 199 21.43 -59.61 -3.81
N ALA A 200 20.34 -59.12 -4.41
CA ALA A 200 19.57 -59.90 -5.38
C ALA A 200 20.42 -60.35 -6.58
N LEU A 201 21.30 -59.48 -7.09
CA LEU A 201 22.26 -59.80 -8.14
C LEU A 201 23.23 -60.90 -7.70
N PHE A 202 23.84 -60.79 -6.51
CA PHE A 202 24.77 -61.79 -5.98
C PHE A 202 24.09 -63.15 -5.76
N ILE A 203 22.88 -63.17 -5.22
CA ILE A 203 22.08 -64.40 -5.08
C ILE A 203 21.82 -65.01 -6.46
N GLY A 204 21.45 -64.19 -7.45
CA GLY A 204 21.26 -64.63 -8.83
C GLY A 204 22.52 -65.28 -9.43
N TRP A 205 23.69 -64.66 -9.25
CA TRP A 205 24.96 -65.24 -9.73
C TRP A 205 25.27 -66.58 -9.07
N ILE A 206 25.08 -66.71 -7.76
CA ILE A 206 25.30 -67.97 -7.04
C ILE A 206 24.31 -69.04 -7.52
N ALA A 207 23.03 -68.69 -7.67
CA ALA A 207 21.99 -69.60 -8.16
C ALA A 207 22.28 -70.11 -9.58
N LEU A 208 22.93 -69.30 -10.43
CA LEU A 208 23.36 -69.67 -11.79
C LEU A 208 24.70 -70.42 -11.82
N GLY A 209 25.33 -70.70 -10.67
CA GLY A 209 26.58 -71.44 -10.59
C GLY A 209 27.85 -70.61 -10.77
N GLY A 210 27.78 -69.28 -10.62
CA GLY A 210 28.94 -68.40 -10.61
C GLY A 210 29.93 -68.78 -9.51
N ASN A 211 31.21 -68.94 -9.86
CA ASN A 211 32.25 -69.43 -8.96
C ASN A 211 33.60 -68.72 -9.17
N LEU A 212 34.55 -68.98 -8.26
CA LEU A 212 35.91 -68.41 -8.27
C LEU A 212 37.00 -69.47 -8.46
N CYS A 213 36.68 -70.62 -9.07
CA CYS A 213 37.59 -71.77 -9.14
C CYS A 213 38.93 -71.45 -9.83
N HIS A 214 38.93 -70.56 -10.82
CA HIS A 214 40.15 -70.17 -11.56
C HIS A 214 40.95 -69.05 -10.90
N ALA A 215 40.48 -68.48 -9.77
CA ALA A 215 41.17 -67.39 -9.09
C ALA A 215 42.53 -67.83 -8.52
N LYS A 216 42.60 -69.01 -7.89
CA LYS A 216 43.86 -69.57 -7.37
C LYS A 216 44.88 -69.81 -8.48
N LYS A 217 44.42 -70.32 -9.63
CA LYS A 217 45.28 -70.56 -10.80
C LYS A 217 45.78 -69.26 -11.40
N ALA A 218 44.92 -68.26 -11.55
CA ALA A 218 45.28 -66.92 -12.02
C ALA A 218 46.37 -66.28 -11.14
N MET A 219 46.17 -66.34 -9.82
CA MET A 219 47.09 -65.78 -8.84
C MET A 219 48.41 -66.57 -8.73
N SER A 220 48.43 -67.85 -9.10
CA SER A 220 49.67 -68.63 -9.16
C SER A 220 50.49 -68.34 -10.42
N ASN A 221 49.83 -68.13 -11.56
CA ASN A 221 50.51 -67.97 -12.86
C ASN A 221 51.03 -66.55 -13.07
N ALA A 222 50.26 -65.53 -12.70
CA ALA A 222 50.62 -64.12 -12.89
C ALA A 222 50.12 -63.25 -11.71
N PRO A 223 50.64 -63.48 -10.48
CA PRO A 223 50.14 -62.84 -9.25
C PRO A 223 50.15 -61.32 -9.33
N LEU A 224 51.27 -60.74 -9.79
CA LEU A 224 51.45 -59.29 -9.81
C LEU A 224 50.54 -58.61 -10.83
N SER A 225 50.35 -59.22 -12.01
CA SER A 225 49.50 -58.66 -13.06
C SER A 225 48.03 -58.67 -12.66
N HIS A 226 47.53 -59.79 -12.12
CA HIS A 226 46.14 -59.89 -11.66
C HIS A 226 45.86 -59.00 -10.44
N ALA A 227 46.79 -58.95 -9.47
CA ALA A 227 46.65 -58.08 -8.30
C ALA A 227 46.66 -56.59 -8.66
N LEU A 228 47.60 -56.14 -9.50
CA LEU A 228 47.66 -54.75 -9.94
C LEU A 228 46.47 -54.38 -10.83
N PHE A 229 46.04 -55.29 -11.70
CA PHE A 229 44.89 -55.03 -12.56
C PHE A 229 43.61 -54.87 -11.75
N PHE A 230 43.28 -55.84 -10.88
CA PHE A 230 42.11 -55.72 -10.00
C PHE A 230 42.22 -54.52 -9.05
N GLY A 231 43.39 -54.33 -8.44
CA GLY A 231 43.66 -53.18 -7.57
C GLY A 231 43.50 -51.85 -8.30
N SER A 232 43.88 -51.75 -9.57
CA SER A 232 43.70 -50.55 -10.38
C SER A 232 42.23 -50.26 -10.67
N VAL A 233 41.40 -51.28 -10.90
CA VAL A 233 39.94 -51.13 -11.06
C VAL A 233 39.31 -50.62 -9.77
N VAL A 234 39.67 -51.19 -8.62
CA VAL A 234 39.19 -50.70 -7.31
C VAL A 234 39.68 -49.27 -7.05
N ALA A 235 40.91 -48.94 -7.42
CA ALA A 235 41.46 -47.60 -7.27
C ALA A 235 40.78 -46.58 -8.20
N ILE A 236 40.41 -46.96 -9.43
CA ILE A 236 39.60 -46.13 -10.34
C ILE A 236 38.28 -45.73 -9.66
N GLU A 237 37.54 -46.71 -9.13
CA GLU A 237 36.28 -46.45 -8.42
C GLU A 237 36.49 -45.56 -7.17
N GLY A 238 37.58 -45.79 -6.44
CA GLY A 238 37.96 -44.94 -5.30
C GLY A 238 38.25 -43.50 -5.72
N VAL A 239 38.95 -43.28 -6.83
CA VAL A 239 39.22 -41.94 -7.38
C VAL A 239 37.91 -41.26 -7.79
N PHE A 240 36.98 -41.97 -8.43
CA PHE A 240 35.66 -41.40 -8.75
C PHE A 240 34.81 -41.11 -7.53
N PHE A 241 34.87 -41.94 -6.49
CA PHE A 241 34.23 -41.66 -5.22
C PHE A 241 34.81 -40.41 -4.54
N LEU A 242 36.13 -40.25 -4.56
CA LEU A 242 36.80 -39.05 -4.04
C LEU A 242 36.44 -37.82 -4.88
N TYR A 243 36.34 -37.94 -6.20
CA TYR A 243 35.87 -36.86 -7.06
C TYR A 243 34.41 -36.44 -6.78
N TYR A 244 33.52 -37.41 -6.56
CA TYR A 244 32.13 -37.12 -6.19
C TYR A 244 32.02 -36.41 -4.83
N SER A 245 32.87 -36.80 -3.88
CA SER A 245 32.76 -36.37 -2.48
C SER A 245 33.55 -35.11 -2.15
N ALA A 246 34.77 -34.95 -2.67
CA ALA A 246 35.72 -33.95 -2.16
C ALA A 246 36.74 -33.39 -3.17
N TRP A 247 37.22 -34.20 -4.13
CA TRP A 247 38.30 -33.80 -5.02
C TRP A 247 37.81 -32.93 -6.17
N ASN A 248 38.66 -31.99 -6.59
CA ASN A 248 38.43 -31.24 -7.82
C ASN A 248 38.99 -31.99 -9.05
N LEU A 249 38.67 -31.49 -10.24
CA LEU A 249 39.07 -32.12 -11.50
C LEU A 249 40.60 -32.17 -11.67
N PHE A 250 41.32 -31.13 -11.25
CA PHE A 250 42.78 -31.06 -11.38
C PHE A 250 43.53 -32.00 -10.43
N GLN A 251 42.92 -32.40 -9.32
CA GLN A 251 43.43 -33.46 -8.44
C GLN A 251 43.11 -34.84 -9.01
N THR A 252 41.90 -35.00 -9.57
CA THR A 252 41.40 -36.27 -10.09
C THR A 252 42.16 -36.72 -11.34
N LEU A 253 42.32 -35.83 -12.34
CA LEU A 253 42.93 -36.16 -13.62
C LEU A 253 44.36 -36.75 -13.54
N PRO A 254 45.33 -36.18 -12.80
CA PRO A 254 46.68 -36.75 -12.74
C PRO A 254 46.71 -38.09 -12.01
N VAL A 255 45.98 -38.22 -10.89
CA VAL A 255 45.86 -39.51 -10.17
C VAL A 255 45.20 -40.54 -11.08
N MET A 256 44.17 -40.13 -11.81
CA MET A 256 43.48 -41.01 -12.74
C MET A 256 44.37 -41.42 -13.92
N GLY A 257 45.22 -40.51 -14.41
CA GLY A 257 46.21 -40.82 -15.43
C GLY A 257 47.22 -41.88 -14.97
N VAL A 258 47.71 -41.77 -13.73
CA VAL A 258 48.64 -42.76 -13.15
C VAL A 258 47.96 -44.12 -12.95
N VAL A 259 46.80 -44.16 -12.29
CA VAL A 259 46.08 -45.42 -12.04
C VAL A 259 45.62 -46.05 -13.36
N GLY A 260 45.18 -45.24 -14.33
CA GLY A 260 44.80 -45.69 -15.67
C GLY A 260 45.97 -46.31 -16.44
N ALA A 261 47.17 -45.73 -16.37
CA ALA A 261 48.36 -46.32 -16.97
C ALA A 261 48.68 -47.69 -16.33
N ILE A 262 48.62 -47.78 -14.99
CA ILE A 262 48.79 -49.05 -14.26
C ILE A 262 47.76 -50.09 -14.72
N ALA A 263 46.49 -49.70 -14.87
CA ALA A 263 45.42 -50.58 -15.34
C ALA A 263 45.69 -51.13 -16.75
N VAL A 264 46.13 -50.28 -17.67
CA VAL A 264 46.45 -50.69 -19.05
C VAL A 264 47.62 -51.69 -19.07
N PHE A 265 48.74 -51.37 -18.41
CA PHE A 265 49.91 -52.24 -18.45
C PHE A 265 49.71 -53.55 -17.70
N SER A 266 49.09 -53.53 -16.51
CA SER A 266 48.79 -54.75 -15.76
C SER A 266 47.70 -55.59 -16.44
N GLY A 267 46.67 -54.93 -17.00
CA GLY A 267 45.56 -55.56 -17.70
C GLY A 267 45.98 -56.31 -18.95
N THR A 268 46.86 -55.72 -19.79
CA THR A 268 47.37 -56.43 -20.98
C THR A 268 48.08 -57.74 -20.63
N LYS A 269 48.80 -57.79 -19.51
CA LYS A 269 49.47 -59.00 -19.01
C LYS A 269 48.49 -59.99 -18.37
N ALA A 270 47.57 -59.51 -17.53
CA ALA A 270 46.55 -60.33 -16.88
C ALA A 270 45.61 -61.00 -17.90
N LEU A 271 45.13 -60.25 -18.89
CA LEU A 271 44.26 -60.76 -19.95
C LEU A 271 45.02 -61.66 -20.93
N GLY A 272 46.30 -61.39 -21.19
CA GLY A 272 47.16 -62.27 -21.99
C GLY A 272 47.34 -63.64 -21.34
N GLU A 273 47.49 -63.70 -20.01
CA GLU A 273 47.55 -64.96 -19.27
C GLU A 273 46.21 -65.71 -19.29
N VAL A 274 45.08 -65.01 -19.18
CA VAL A 274 43.73 -65.60 -19.36
C VAL A 274 43.58 -66.18 -20.77
N GLN A 275 44.05 -65.48 -21.79
CA GLN A 275 44.05 -65.98 -23.17
C GLN A 275 44.91 -67.24 -23.32
N GLY A 276 46.10 -67.27 -22.70
CA GLY A 276 46.98 -68.43 -22.68
C GLY A 276 46.32 -69.67 -22.07
N ARG A 277 45.64 -69.52 -20.93
CA ARG A 277 44.85 -70.59 -20.30
C ARG A 277 43.76 -71.13 -21.22
N ARG A 278 43.03 -70.23 -21.88
CA ARG A 278 41.99 -70.59 -22.86
C ARG A 278 42.56 -71.40 -24.03
N LEU A 279 43.74 -71.04 -24.53
CA LEU A 279 44.42 -71.76 -25.61
C LEU A 279 44.95 -73.14 -25.16
N ALA A 280 45.31 -73.28 -23.89
CA ALA A 280 45.71 -74.55 -23.27
C ALA A 280 44.51 -75.46 -22.91
N GLY A 281 43.28 -75.04 -23.17
CA GLY A 281 42.07 -75.80 -22.85
C GLY A 281 41.58 -75.68 -21.41
N GLU A 282 42.22 -74.83 -20.59
CA GLU A 282 41.76 -74.51 -19.24
C GLU A 282 40.68 -73.41 -19.34
N ARG A 283 39.41 -73.81 -19.40
CA ARG A 283 38.24 -72.91 -19.37
C ARG A 283 37.57 -72.90 -18.01
#